data_AF-A0A2T3WB95-F1
#
_entry.id   AF-A0A2T3WB95-F1
#
_cell.length_a   1.000
_cell.length_b   1.000
_cell.length_c   1.000
_cell.angle_alpha   90.00
_cell.angle_beta   90.00
_cell.angle_gamma   90.00
#
_symmetry.space_group_name_H-M   'P 1'
#
loop_
_entity.id
_entity.type
_entity.pdbx_description
1 polymer ?
#
loop_
_entity_poly.entity_id
_entity_poly.type
_entity_poly.pdbx_seq_one_letter_code
_entity_poly.pdbx_strand_id
1 'polypeptide(L)'
;MTPDNRLYLAWVVSLAATLGSLYFSEVRQFNPCILCWFQRIFMYPLAIVLGVAALGADLRVRRYVLPLAGIGLLIALYQNLETWGVVRAPLACTINPAASCGTPWPVWGLGSPLNTVLTIPVLSMIAFALIIALLSWKREPKGL
;
A
#
# COMPACT_ATOMS: atom_id res chain seq x y z
N MET A 1 -18.47 14.59 1.53
CA MET A 1 -18.26 13.33 2.28
C MET A 1 -18.34 13.61 3.77
N THR A 2 -19.22 12.91 4.48
CA THR A 2 -19.18 12.84 5.94
C THR A 2 -17.84 12.22 6.38
N PRO A 3 -17.34 12.53 7.58
CA PRO A 3 -16.08 11.98 8.07
C PRO A 3 -16.09 10.45 8.13
N ASP A 4 -17.25 9.87 8.41
CA ASP A 4 -17.47 8.43 8.47
C ASP A 4 -17.20 7.79 7.10
N ASN A 5 -17.74 8.37 6.02
CA ASN A 5 -17.51 7.86 4.66
C ASN A 5 -16.02 7.87 4.27
N ARG A 6 -15.22 8.83 4.76
CA ARG A 6 -13.77 8.87 4.48
C ARG A 6 -13.04 7.74 5.21
N LEU A 7 -13.41 7.47 6.46
CA LEU A 7 -12.87 6.35 7.25
C LEU A 7 -13.24 5.01 6.61
N TYR A 8 -14.51 4.84 6.22
CA TYR A 8 -14.96 3.64 5.52
C TYR A 8 -14.21 3.42 4.20
N LEU A 9 -14.02 4.45 3.37
CA LEU A 9 -13.26 4.32 2.13
C LEU A 9 -11.79 4.00 2.39
N ALA A 10 -11.15 4.65 3.36
CA ALA A 10 -9.76 4.36 3.71
C ALA A 10 -9.61 2.91 4.21
N TRP A 11 -10.58 2.43 4.98
CA TRP A 11 -10.64 1.04 5.41
C TRP A 11 -10.76 0.09 4.22
N VAL A 12 -11.71 0.31 3.32
CA VAL A 12 -11.91 -0.51 2.11
C VAL A 12 -10.62 -0.58 1.27
N VAL A 13 -9.92 0.55 1.08
CA VAL A 13 -8.64 0.58 0.37
C VAL A 13 -7.59 -0.28 1.07
N SER A 14 -7.43 -0.12 2.39
CA SER A 14 -6.44 -0.90 3.16
C SER A 14 -6.75 -2.40 3.19
N LEU A 15 -8.04 -2.76 3.22
CA LEU A 15 -8.51 -4.14 3.20
C LEU A 15 -8.24 -4.77 1.82
N ALA A 16 -8.60 -4.06 0.73
CA ALA A 16 -8.34 -4.51 -0.63
C ALA A 16 -6.84 -4.69 -0.90
N ALA A 17 -5.99 -3.76 -0.43
CA ALA A 17 -4.54 -3.87 -0.55
C ALA A 17 -3.98 -5.07 0.23
N THR A 18 -4.49 -5.34 1.42
CA THR A 18 -4.09 -6.48 2.26
C THR A 18 -4.48 -7.81 1.60
N LEU A 19 -5.74 -7.93 1.17
CA LEU A 19 -6.25 -9.12 0.50
C LEU A 19 -5.55 -9.36 -0.84
N GLY A 20 -5.32 -8.32 -1.64
CA GLY A 20 -4.56 -8.43 -2.89
C GLY A 20 -3.14 -8.92 -2.66
N SER A 21 -2.46 -8.37 -1.64
CA SER A 21 -1.11 -8.80 -1.25
C SER A 21 -1.05 -10.28 -0.84
N LEU A 22 -2.05 -10.76 -0.11
CA LEU A 22 -2.18 -12.18 0.27
C LEU A 22 -2.51 -13.06 -0.93
N TYR A 23 -3.43 -12.63 -1.80
CA TYR A 23 -3.79 -13.36 -3.01
C TYR A 23 -2.58 -13.60 -3.92
N PHE A 24 -1.74 -12.58 -4.13
CA PHE A 24 -0.52 -12.73 -4.94
C PHE A 24 0.48 -13.70 -4.30
N SER A 25 0.59 -13.71 -2.97
CA SER A 25 1.48 -14.61 -2.23
C SER A 25 1.00 -16.07 -2.29
N GLU A 26 -0.25 -16.31 -1.88
CA GLU A 26 -0.74 -17.65 -1.56
C GLU A 26 -1.37 -18.33 -2.78
N VAL A 27 -2.03 -17.57 -3.65
CA VAL A 27 -2.73 -18.13 -4.81
C VAL A 27 -1.85 -18.11 -6.04
N ARG A 28 -1.17 -16.98 -6.29
CA ARG A 28 -0.28 -16.83 -7.47
C ARG A 28 1.16 -17.25 -7.20
N GLN A 29 1.51 -17.59 -5.95
CA GLN A 29 2.85 -18.04 -5.57
C GLN A 29 3.95 -17.02 -5.93
N PHE A 30 3.62 -15.72 -5.90
CA PHE A 30 4.59 -14.65 -6.10
C PHE A 30 5.34 -14.41 -4.80
N ASN A 31 6.62 -14.79 -4.77
CA ASN A 31 7.43 -14.69 -3.57
C ASN A 31 7.70 -13.22 -3.24
N PRO A 32 7.29 -12.71 -2.06
CA PRO A 32 7.50 -11.32 -1.70
C PRO A 32 8.99 -11.03 -1.48
N CYS A 33 9.48 -9.95 -2.06
CA CYS A 33 10.81 -9.44 -1.75
C CYS A 33 10.85 -8.78 -0.36
N ILE A 34 12.06 -8.49 0.14
CA ILE A 34 12.26 -7.90 1.47
C ILE A 34 11.55 -6.54 1.64
N LEU A 35 11.53 -5.70 0.60
CA LEU A 35 10.87 -4.40 0.60
C LEU A 35 9.35 -4.52 0.57
N CYS A 36 8.79 -5.46 -0.20
CA CYS A 36 7.36 -5.80 -0.15
C CYS A 36 6.95 -6.31 1.23
N TRP A 37 7.83 -7.05 1.91
CA TRP A 37 7.63 -7.48 3.29
C TRP A 37 7.51 -6.29 4.24
N PHE A 38 8.39 -5.30 4.13
CA PHE A 38 8.26 -4.06 4.89
C PHE A 38 6.94 -3.35 4.60
N GLN A 39 6.53 -3.24 3.33
CA GLN A 39 5.23 -2.65 2.99
C GLN A 39 4.05 -3.40 3.65
N ARG A 40 4.09 -4.74 3.75
CA ARG A 40 3.07 -5.54 4.45
C ARG A 40 2.99 -5.18 5.93
N ILE A 41 4.13 -5.00 6.60
CA ILE A 41 4.18 -4.60 8.03
C ILE A 41 3.47 -3.26 8.24
N PHE A 42 3.57 -2.32 7.29
CA PHE A 42 2.88 -1.02 7.39
C PHE A 42 1.43 -1.06 6.89
N MET A 43 1.06 -2.00 6.01
CA MET A 43 -0.30 -2.07 5.44
C MET A 43 -1.27 -2.93 6.27
N TYR A 44 -0.86 -4.10 6.74
CA TYR A 44 -1.78 -5.04 7.39
C TYR A 44 -2.40 -4.52 8.69
N PRO A 45 -1.65 -3.82 9.57
CA PRO A 45 -2.23 -3.18 10.74
C PRO A 45 -3.26 -2.11 10.37
N LEU A 46 -3.08 -1.40 9.25
CA LEU A 46 -4.03 -0.37 8.79
C LEU A 46 -5.41 -0.97 8.48
N ALA A 47 -5.46 -2.17 7.89
CA ALA A 47 -6.74 -2.83 7.60
C ALA A 47 -7.57 -3.11 8.85
N ILE A 48 -6.91 -3.51 9.95
CA ILE A 48 -7.56 -3.79 11.22
C ILE A 48 -7.95 -2.47 11.91
N VAL A 49 -6.98 -1.57 12.02
CA VAL A 49 -7.11 -0.32 12.79
C VAL A 49 -8.11 0.65 12.15
N LEU A 50 -8.11 0.78 10.83
CA LEU A 50 -9.12 1.58 10.12
C LEU A 50 -10.50 0.92 10.17
N GLY A 51 -10.57 -0.42 10.24
CA GLY A 51 -11.86 -1.13 10.40
C GLY A 51 -12.52 -0.83 11.74
N VAL A 52 -11.76 -0.91 12.83
CA VAL A 52 -12.25 -0.53 14.16
C VAL A 52 -12.66 0.94 14.21
N ALA A 53 -11.84 1.84 13.65
CA ALA A 53 -12.14 3.26 13.61
C ALA A 53 -13.35 3.61 12.75
N ALA A 54 -13.59 2.88 11.64
CA ALA A 54 -14.75 3.09 10.77
C ALA A 54 -16.07 2.71 11.48
N LEU A 55 -16.08 1.61 12.24
CA LEU A 55 -17.25 1.19 13.03
C LEU A 55 -17.57 2.18 14.17
N GLY A 56 -16.55 2.77 14.77
CA GLY A 56 -16.69 3.73 15.87
C GLY A 56 -16.73 5.21 15.46
N ALA A 57 -16.65 5.53 14.15
CA ALA A 57 -16.53 6.89 13.63
C ALA A 57 -15.38 7.72 14.27
N ASP A 58 -14.31 7.06 14.74
CA ASP A 58 -13.25 7.73 15.49
C ASP A 58 -12.13 8.28 14.58
N LEU A 59 -12.22 9.57 14.26
CA LEU A 59 -11.22 10.27 13.45
C LEU A 59 -9.89 10.52 14.16
N ARG A 60 -9.81 10.30 15.49
CA ARG A 60 -8.54 10.43 16.23
C ARG A 60 -7.52 9.42 15.74
N VAL A 61 -7.98 8.35 15.07
CA VAL A 61 -7.17 7.34 14.38
C VAL A 61 -6.11 7.93 13.44
N ARG A 62 -6.41 9.08 12.84
CA ARG A 62 -5.54 9.79 11.89
C ARG A 62 -4.15 10.03 12.46
N ARG A 63 -4.01 10.27 13.76
CA ARG A 63 -2.73 10.63 14.40
C ARG A 63 -1.66 9.54 14.29
N TYR A 64 -2.07 8.28 14.24
CA TYR A 64 -1.16 7.14 14.15
C TYR A 64 -1.25 6.44 12.79
N VAL A 65 -2.38 6.52 12.09
CA VAL A 65 -2.49 5.97 10.73
C VAL A 65 -1.66 6.77 9.73
N LEU A 66 -1.68 8.11 9.78
CA LEU A 66 -0.92 8.92 8.83
C LEU A 66 0.60 8.69 8.86
N PRO A 67 1.29 8.68 10.01
CA PRO A 67 2.72 8.38 10.03
C PRO A 67 3.00 6.96 9.54
N LEU A 68 2.17 5.98 9.91
CA LEU A 68 2.35 4.60 9.48
C LEU A 68 2.19 4.45 7.95
N ALA A 69 1.13 5.03 7.39
CA ALA A 69 0.88 5.06 5.96
C ALA A 69 1.95 5.87 5.22
N GLY A 70 2.48 6.94 5.83
CA GLY A 70 3.57 7.75 5.28
C GLY A 70 4.87 6.97 5.14
N ILE A 71 5.25 6.18 6.16
CA ILE A 71 6.42 5.31 6.08
C ILE A 71 6.21 4.23 5.01
N GLY A 72 5.04 3.61 4.97
CA GLY A 72 4.67 2.65 3.93
C GLY A 72 4.77 3.25 2.51
N LEU A 73 4.31 4.50 2.34
CA LEU A 73 4.40 5.23 1.07
C LEU A 73 5.85 5.47 0.66
N LEU A 74 6.73 5.85 1.59
CA LEU A 74 8.16 6.08 1.30
C LEU A 74 8.86 4.80 0.85
N ILE A 75 8.55 3.67 1.50
CA ILE A 75 9.10 2.36 1.11
C ILE A 75 8.58 1.93 -0.25
N ALA A 76 7.29 2.15 -0.53
CA ALA A 76 6.69 1.89 -1.84
C ALA A 76 7.30 2.77 -2.92
N LEU A 77 7.55 4.06 -2.65
CA LEU A 77 8.23 4.97 -3.56
C LEU A 77 9.66 4.49 -3.86
N TYR A 78 10.41 4.11 -2.83
CA TYR A 78 11.76 3.57 -3.00
C TYR A 78 11.78 2.32 -3.88
N GLN A 79 10.85 1.39 -3.65
CA GLN A 79 10.69 0.18 -4.47
C GLN A 79 10.41 0.53 -5.94
N ASN A 80 9.54 1.51 -6.20
CA ASN A 80 9.22 1.93 -7.56
C ASN A 80 10.43 2.60 -8.25
N LEU A 81 11.19 3.43 -7.53
CA LEU A 81 12.42 4.02 -8.05
C LEU A 81 13.46 2.95 -8.42
N GLU A 82 13.53 1.86 -7.65
CA GLU A 82 14.40 0.72 -7.94
C GLU A 82 13.92 -0.02 -9.20
N THR A 83 12.62 -0.31 -9.29
CA THR A 83 12.01 -0.96 -10.46
C THR A 83 12.17 -0.12 -11.75
N TRP A 84 12.19 1.21 -11.63
CA TRP A 84 12.44 2.13 -12.76
C TRP A 84 13.93 2.34 -13.07
N GLY A 85 14.85 1.73 -12.30
CA GLY A 85 16.29 1.85 -12.51
C GLY A 85 16.89 3.19 -12.10
N VAL A 86 16.14 4.02 -11.35
CA VAL A 86 16.62 5.33 -10.85
C VAL A 86 17.57 5.13 -9.66
N VAL A 87 17.29 4.14 -8.82
CA VAL A 87 18.13 3.77 -7.68
C VAL A 87 18.58 2.32 -7.79
N ARG A 88 19.74 2.02 -7.21
CA ARG A 88 20.24 0.65 -7.15
C ARG A 88 19.49 -0.14 -6.08
N ALA A 89 19.25 -1.43 -6.36
CA ALA A 89 18.72 -2.35 -5.38
C ALA A 89 19.62 -2.40 -4.13
N PRO A 90 19.05 -2.35 -2.91
CA PRO A 90 19.83 -2.55 -1.70
C PRO A 90 20.39 -3.97 -1.68
N LEU A 91 21.55 -4.19 -1.05
CA LEU A 91 22.13 -5.54 -0.95
C LEU A 91 21.14 -6.55 -0.35
N ALA A 92 20.26 -6.12 0.56
CA ALA A 92 19.23 -6.98 1.13
C ALA A 92 18.28 -7.59 0.08
N CYS A 93 18.05 -6.91 -1.05
CA CYS A 93 17.25 -7.41 -2.17
C CYS A 93 18.00 -8.41 -3.06
N THR A 94 19.32 -8.53 -2.94
CA THR A 94 20.15 -9.45 -3.76
C THR A 94 20.54 -10.73 -3.03
N ILE A 95 20.27 -10.83 -1.72
CA ILE A 95 20.58 -12.02 -0.90
C ILE A 95 19.75 -13.24 -1.35
N ASN A 96 18.50 -13.02 -1.80
CA ASN A 96 17.65 -14.09 -2.32
C ASN A 96 17.30 -13.84 -3.80
N PRO A 97 18.01 -14.48 -4.75
CA PRO A 97 17.76 -14.29 -6.18
C PRO A 97 16.36 -14.75 -6.61
N ALA A 98 15.72 -15.65 -5.86
CA ALA A 98 14.35 -16.10 -6.13
C ALA A 98 13.26 -15.09 -5.67
N ALA A 99 13.65 -14.03 -4.96
CA ALA A 99 12.74 -12.98 -4.46
C ALA A 99 13.33 -11.58 -4.67
N SER A 100 13.92 -11.35 -5.86
CA SER A 100 14.52 -10.06 -6.18
C SER A 100 13.45 -8.96 -6.20
N CYS A 101 13.83 -7.76 -5.72
CA CYS A 101 12.94 -6.61 -5.66
C CYS A 101 12.55 -6.09 -7.06
N GLY A 102 13.42 -6.27 -8.07
CA GLY A 102 13.18 -5.81 -9.43
C GLY A 102 12.43 -6.80 -10.33
N THR A 103 11.98 -7.96 -9.83
CA THR A 103 11.33 -8.97 -10.68
C THR A 103 9.92 -8.50 -11.11
N PRO A 104 9.65 -8.33 -12.42
CA PRO A 104 8.32 -7.97 -12.90
C PRO A 104 7.37 -9.18 -12.83
N TRP A 105 6.33 -9.08 -12.01
CA TRP A 105 5.30 -10.12 -11.90
C TRP A 105 4.14 -9.88 -12.89
N PRO A 106 3.63 -10.92 -13.58
CA PRO A 106 2.53 -10.79 -14.55
C PRO A 106 1.17 -10.69 -13.85
N VAL A 107 0.90 -9.54 -13.23
CA VAL A 107 -0.36 -9.25 -12.51
C VAL A 107 -1.57 -9.25 -13.45
N TRP A 108 -1.41 -8.73 -14.67
CA TRP A 108 -2.49 -8.52 -15.65
C TRP A 108 -2.52 -9.57 -16.78
N GLY A 109 -1.85 -10.71 -16.58
CA GLY A 109 -1.70 -11.76 -17.59
C GLY A 109 -0.35 -11.68 -18.34
N LEU A 110 0.00 -12.77 -19.03
CA LEU A 110 1.26 -12.87 -19.77
C LEU A 110 1.26 -11.91 -20.97
N GLY A 111 2.28 -11.04 -21.08
CA GLY A 111 2.43 -10.13 -22.21
C GLY A 111 1.57 -8.86 -22.19
N SER A 112 0.79 -8.61 -21.14
CA SER A 112 0.00 -7.37 -21.02
C SER A 112 0.92 -6.15 -20.84
N PRO A 113 0.73 -5.05 -21.60
CA PRO A 113 1.50 -3.81 -21.45
C PRO A 113 1.24 -3.13 -20.10
N LEU A 114 0.19 -3.54 -19.37
CA LEU A 114 -0.09 -3.04 -18.02
C LEU A 114 0.91 -3.54 -16.98
N ASN A 115 1.62 -4.65 -17.23
CA ASN A 115 2.57 -5.19 -16.25
C ASN A 115 3.82 -4.32 -16.05
N THR A 116 4.15 -3.44 -16.99
CA THR A 116 5.27 -2.48 -16.86
C THR A 116 4.85 -1.19 -16.17
N VAL A 117 3.60 -0.76 -16.32
CA VAL A 117 3.10 0.51 -15.75
C VAL A 117 2.48 0.29 -14.37
N LEU A 118 1.65 -0.75 -14.22
CA LEU A 118 0.86 -1.02 -13.02
C LEU A 118 1.37 -2.28 -12.32
N THR A 119 2.58 -2.16 -11.76
CA THR A 119 3.26 -3.21 -11.00
C THR A 119 2.71 -3.32 -9.57
N ILE A 120 3.06 -4.40 -8.86
CA ILE A 120 2.70 -4.60 -7.44
C ILE A 120 3.17 -3.42 -6.56
N PRO A 121 4.43 -2.93 -6.69
CA PRO A 121 4.87 -1.73 -5.99
C PRO A 121 4.02 -0.49 -6.29
N VAL A 122 3.62 -0.25 -7.54
CA VAL A 122 2.76 0.90 -7.90
C VAL A 122 1.41 0.80 -7.21
N LEU A 123 0.78 -0.39 -7.23
CA LEU A 123 -0.51 -0.62 -6.56
C LEU A 123 -0.44 -0.34 -5.05
N SER A 124 0.63 -0.78 -4.39
CA SER A 124 0.84 -0.49 -2.97
C SER A 124 1.01 1.01 -2.69
N MET A 125 1.74 1.72 -3.55
CA MET A 125 1.98 3.16 -3.46
C MET A 125 0.66 3.93 -3.60
N ILE A 126 -0.18 3.55 -4.57
CA ILE A 126 -1.52 4.12 -4.77
C ILE A 126 -2.37 3.89 -3.51
N ALA A 127 -2.37 2.69 -2.94
CA ALA A 127 -3.14 2.39 -1.73
C ALA A 127 -2.71 3.28 -0.55
N PHE A 128 -1.41 3.40 -0.26
CA PHE A 128 -0.93 4.28 0.80
C PHE A 128 -1.25 5.76 0.53
N ALA A 129 -1.07 6.22 -0.71
CA ALA A 129 -1.38 7.60 -1.09
C ALA A 129 -2.87 7.91 -0.94
N LEU A 130 -3.76 6.99 -1.32
CA LEU A 130 -5.21 7.11 -1.15
C LEU A 130 -5.60 7.18 0.33
N ILE A 131 -5.03 6.31 1.17
CA ILE A 131 -5.27 6.33 2.62
C ILE A 131 -4.84 7.68 3.21
N ILE A 132 -3.66 8.17 2.84
CA ILE A 132 -3.16 9.48 3.28
C ILE A 132 -4.08 10.60 2.79
N ALA A 133 -4.47 10.62 1.52
CA ALA A 133 -5.32 11.66 0.94
C ALA A 133 -6.70 11.72 1.60
N LEU A 134 -7.35 10.57 1.77
CA LEU A 134 -8.67 10.44 2.39
C LEU A 134 -8.67 10.94 3.84
N LEU A 135 -7.61 10.62 4.59
CA LEU A 135 -7.47 11.04 5.98
C LEU A 135 -6.95 12.47 6.11
N SER A 136 -6.24 13.00 5.11
CA SER A 136 -5.59 14.31 5.18
C SER A 136 -6.51 15.48 4.88
N TRP A 137 -7.54 15.26 4.05
CA TRP A 137 -8.46 16.29 3.57
C TRP A 137 -9.06 17.10 4.73
N LYS A 138 -8.83 18.42 4.73
CA LYS A 138 -9.29 19.32 5.80
C LYS A 138 -10.82 19.27 5.93
N ARG A 139 -11.30 19.45 7.15
CA ARG A 139 -12.72 19.77 7.40
C ARG A 139 -12.98 21.15 6.80
N GLU A 140 -13.99 21.27 5.95
CA GLU A 140 -14.67 22.56 5.86
C GLU A 140 -15.48 22.69 7.15
N PRO A 141 -15.28 23.75 7.95
CA PRO A 141 -16.19 24.02 9.05
C PRO A 141 -17.58 24.16 8.44
N LYS A 142 -18.55 23.37 8.92
CA LYS A 142 -19.95 23.70 8.67
C LYS A 142 -20.16 25.07 9.31
N GLY A 143 -20.20 26.10 8.49
CA GLY A 143 -20.63 27.44 8.91
C GLY A 143 -21.98 27.29 9.57
N LEU A 144 -22.06 27.82 10.80
CA LEU A 144 -23.26 27.86 11.62
C LEU A 144 -24.33 28.73 10.94
#